data_AF-A0A972ZC55-F1
#
_entry.id   AF-A0A972ZC55-F1
#
_cell.length_a   1.000
_cell.length_b   1.000
_cell.length_c   1.000
_cell.angle_alpha   90.00
_cell.angle_beta   90.00
_cell.angle_gamma   90.00
#
_symmetry.space_group_name_H-M   'P 1'
#
loop_
_entity.id
_entity.type
_entity.pdbx_description
1 polymer ?
#
loop_
_entity_poly.entity_id
_entity_poly.type
_entity_poly.pdbx_seq_one_letter_code
_entity_poly.pdbx_strand_id
1 'polypeptide(L)'
;MSTHTVTYETETTDYVTASGNLVGQGTYEYVRLDDQIGVVTYQPEEYRGMTNVVLHAIFDFSRGTDQAVLEHEGKPFAVAVGTFRDVPTPPREASR
;
A
#
# COMPACT_ATOMS: atom_id res chain seq x y z
N MET A 1 -14.65 9.30 2.47
CA MET A 1 -13.27 9.17 1.94
C MET A 1 -12.33 9.12 3.14
N SER A 2 -11.52 8.07 3.24
CA SER A 2 -10.44 7.97 4.23
C SER A 2 -9.11 8.10 3.51
N THR A 3 -8.23 8.97 4.02
CA THR A 3 -6.87 9.13 3.49
C THR A 3 -5.93 8.27 4.32
N HIS A 4 -5.12 7.47 3.63
CA HIS A 4 -4.05 6.68 4.23
C HIS A 4 -2.73 7.17 3.64
N THR A 5 -1.69 7.24 4.48
CA THR A 5 -0.32 7.50 4.05
C THR A 5 0.45 6.19 4.17
N VAL A 6 0.90 5.67 3.03
CA VAL A 6 1.82 4.52 2.98
C VAL A 6 3.24 5.07 3.02
N THR A 7 4.05 4.55 3.94
CA THR A 7 5.46 4.88 4.05
C THR A 7 6.28 3.63 3.80
N TYR A 8 7.09 3.66 2.75
CA TYR A 8 8.08 2.63 2.45
C TYR A 8 9.30 2.85 3.36
N GLU A 9 9.48 1.99 4.37
CA GLU A 9 10.56 2.09 5.36
C GLU A 9 11.86 1.51 4.81
N THR A 10 11.76 0.38 4.12
CA THR A 10 12.88 -0.27 3.44
C THR A 10 12.50 -0.62 2.01
N GLU A 11 13.39 -1.30 1.29
CA GLU A 11 13.10 -1.84 -0.05
C GLU A 11 12.01 -2.91 -0.05
N THR A 12 11.65 -3.49 1.11
CA THR A 12 10.70 -4.61 1.20
C THR A 12 9.64 -4.46 2.30
N THR A 13 9.73 -3.46 3.16
CA THR A 13 8.78 -3.24 4.27
C THR A 13 8.17 -1.86 4.23
N ASP A 14 6.88 -1.78 4.57
CA ASP A 14 6.14 -0.54 4.67
C ASP A 14 5.31 -0.47 5.96
N TYR A 15 4.75 0.72 6.19
CA TYR A 15 3.69 0.89 7.16
C TYR A 15 2.66 1.89 6.64
N VAL A 16 1.43 1.73 7.11
CA VAL A 16 0.28 2.55 6.72
C VAL A 16 -0.22 3.31 7.93
N THR A 17 -0.33 4.63 7.79
CA THR A 17 -0.94 5.49 8.79
C THR A 17 -2.25 6.10 8.30
N ALA A 18 -3.20 6.26 9.22
CA ALA A 18 -4.44 7.02 8.99
C ALA A 18 -4.68 7.96 10.17
N SER A 19 -4.88 9.24 9.88
CA SER A 19 -5.03 10.29 10.90
C SER A 19 -3.88 10.30 11.93
N GLY A 20 -2.66 9.99 11.49
CA GLY A 20 -1.47 9.93 12.34
C GLY A 20 -1.29 8.63 13.15
N ASN A 21 -2.24 7.69 13.08
CA ASN A 21 -2.14 6.41 13.78
C ASN A 21 -1.66 5.32 12.83
N LEU A 22 -0.81 4.41 13.32
CA LEU A 22 -0.48 3.17 12.61
C LEU A 22 -1.74 2.32 12.48
N VAL A 23 -2.12 1.97 11.25
CA VAL A 23 -3.31 1.17 10.93
C VAL A 23 -3.01 -0.05 10.06
N GLY A 24 -1.75 -0.22 9.67
CA GLY A 24 -1.30 -1.40 8.95
C GLY A 24 0.22 -1.41 8.81
N GLN A 25 0.78 -2.59 8.63
CA GLN A 25 2.17 -2.82 8.28
C GLN A 25 2.24 -4.10 7.44
N GLY A 26 3.25 -4.20 6.60
CA GLY A 26 3.43 -5.38 5.78
C GLY A 26 4.72 -5.38 4.99
N THR A 27 4.81 -6.40 4.14
CA THR A 27 5.88 -6.50 3.15
C THR A 27 5.34 -6.16 1.78
N TYR A 28 6.22 -5.63 0.93
CA TYR A 28 5.86 -5.32 -0.44
C TYR A 28 6.97 -5.73 -1.40
N GLU A 29 6.58 -6.02 -2.63
CA GLU A 29 7.46 -6.14 -3.78
C GLU A 29 7.03 -5.11 -4.82
N TYR A 30 7.95 -4.25 -5.24
CA TYR A 30 7.69 -3.22 -6.23
C TYR A 30 8.48 -3.49 -7.51
N VAL A 31 7.78 -3.46 -8.64
CA VAL A 31 8.35 -3.59 -9.98
C VAL A 31 7.98 -2.37 -10.79
N ARG A 32 8.98 -1.60 -11.20
CA ARG A 32 8.79 -0.52 -12.16
C ARG A 32 8.70 -1.11 -13.57
N LEU A 33 7.58 -0.89 -14.27
CA LEU A 33 7.40 -1.34 -15.65
C LEU A 33 7.93 -0.29 -16.64
N ASP A 34 7.67 0.99 -16.38
CA ASP A 34 8.21 2.11 -17.13
C ASP A 34 8.27 3.40 -16.27
N ASP A 35 8.46 4.55 -16.91
CA ASP A 35 8.55 5.84 -16.21
C ASP A 35 7.26 6.25 -15.50
N GLN A 36 6.10 5.74 -15.93
CA GLN A 36 4.76 6.13 -15.52
C GLN A 36 3.97 5.01 -14.85
N ILE A 37 4.38 3.75 -15.01
CA ILE A 37 3.67 2.57 -14.52
C ILE A 37 4.56 1.75 -13.59
N GLY A 38 4.02 1.46 -12.41
CA GLY A 38 4.61 0.53 -11.44
C GLY A 38 3.60 -0.51 -11.01
N VAL A 39 4.06 -1.70 -10.63
CA VAL A 39 3.26 -2.75 -10.03
C VAL A 39 3.78 -3.00 -8.63
N VAL A 40 2.87 -3.14 -7.67
CA VAL A 40 3.21 -3.57 -6.31
C VAL A 40 2.41 -4.82 -5.96
N THR A 41 3.07 -5.76 -5.32
CA THR A 41 2.41 -6.82 -4.55
C THR A 41 2.63 -6.49 -3.09
N TYR A 42 1.56 -6.17 -2.38
CA TYR A 42 1.58 -5.82 -0.97
C TYR A 42 0.92 -6.91 -0.14
N GLN A 43 1.57 -7.31 0.94
CA GLN A 43 1.10 -8.33 1.86
C GLN A 43 1.04 -7.75 3.28
N PRO A 44 -0.10 -7.19 3.68
CA PRO A 44 -0.30 -6.75 5.06
C PRO A 44 -0.31 -7.94 6.02
N GLU A 45 0.15 -7.72 7.25
CA GLU A 45 0.01 -8.71 8.32
C GLU A 45 -1.48 -8.98 8.63
N GLU A 46 -2.27 -7.91 8.68
CA GLU A 46 -3.72 -7.96 8.87
C GLU A 46 -4.41 -6.89 8.03
N TYR A 47 -5.49 -7.27 7.36
CA TYR A 47 -6.39 -6.36 6.66
C TYR A 47 -7.82 -6.57 7.15
N ARG A 48 -8.34 -5.62 7.95
CA ARG A 48 -9.71 -5.64 8.49
C ARG A 48 -10.06 -6.95 9.22
N GLY A 49 -9.17 -7.48 10.07
CA GLY A 49 -9.36 -8.75 10.77
C GLY A 49 -9.02 -10.00 9.95
N MET A 50 -8.63 -9.84 8.68
CA MET A 50 -8.21 -10.96 7.83
C MET A 50 -6.69 -11.01 7.73
N THR A 51 -6.11 -12.19 7.97
CA THR A 51 -4.72 -12.48 7.64
C THR A 51 -4.64 -13.09 6.23
N ASN A 52 -3.42 -13.25 5.69
CA ASN A 52 -3.19 -13.84 4.36
C ASN A 52 -3.92 -13.09 3.23
N VAL A 53 -4.05 -11.77 3.38
CA VAL A 53 -4.54 -10.90 2.31
C VAL A 53 -3.35 -10.47 1.47
N VAL A 54 -3.52 -10.49 0.15
CA VAL A 54 -2.52 -9.99 -0.80
C VAL A 54 -3.20 -8.95 -1.69
N LEU A 55 -2.53 -7.83 -1.91
CA LEU A 55 -2.99 -6.73 -2.76
C LEU A 55 -2.05 -6.63 -3.95
N HIS A 56 -2.55 -6.93 -5.14
CA HIS A 56 -1.82 -6.70 -6.39
C HIS A 56 -2.30 -5.40 -6.99
N ALA A 57 -1.45 -4.38 -6.99
CA ALA A 57 -1.82 -3.05 -7.48
C ALA A 57 -0.95 -2.57 -8.63
N ILE A 58 -1.57 -1.79 -9.51
CA ILE A 58 -0.90 -1.05 -10.58
C ILE A 58 -1.02 0.44 -10.25
N PHE A 59 0.11 1.13 -10.22
CA PHE A 59 0.22 2.58 -10.10
C PHE A 59 0.38 3.20 -11.48
N ASP A 60 -0.47 4.19 -11.79
CA ASP A 60 -0.30 5.11 -12.90
C ASP A 60 0.12 6.47 -12.33
N PHE A 61 1.43 6.72 -12.35
CA PHE A 61 2.06 7.96 -11.87
C PHE A 61 1.73 9.17 -12.74
N SER A 62 1.39 8.97 -14.02
CA SER A 62 0.98 10.06 -14.90
C SER A 62 -0.38 10.65 -14.50
N ARG A 63 -1.25 9.79 -13.95
CA ARG A 63 -2.60 10.15 -13.51
C ARG A 63 -2.72 10.30 -12.00
N GLY A 64 -1.75 9.83 -11.24
CA GLY A 64 -1.83 9.74 -9.78
C GLY A 64 -2.95 8.82 -9.34
N THR A 65 -3.11 7.67 -10.01
CA THR A 65 -4.18 6.70 -9.72
C THR A 65 -3.65 5.30 -9.54
N ASP A 66 -4.23 4.55 -8.61
CA ASP A 66 -3.93 3.14 -8.40
C ASP A 66 -5.18 2.27 -8.56
N GLN A 67 -4.96 1.02 -8.96
CA GLN A 67 -5.99 -0.01 -8.99
C GLN A 67 -5.41 -1.28 -8.40
N ALA A 68 -6.13 -1.89 -7.46
CA ALA A 68 -5.68 -3.10 -6.77
C ALA A 68 -6.73 -4.21 -6.82
N VAL A 69 -6.29 -5.44 -7.07
CA VAL A 69 -7.06 -6.66 -6.78
C VAL A 69 -6.64 -7.17 -5.42
N LEU A 70 -7.62 -7.42 -4.54
CA LEU A 70 -7.39 -7.98 -3.22
C LEU A 70 -7.77 -9.45 -3.22
N GLU A 71 -6.82 -10.27 -2.81
CA GLU A 71 -6.98 -11.71 -2.64
C GLU A 71 -6.97 -12.08 -1.16
N HIS A 72 -7.76 -13.07 -0.80
CA HIS A 72 -7.72 -13.73 0.50
C HIS A 72 -7.64 -15.23 0.25
N GLU A 73 -6.58 -15.86 0.77
CA GLU A 73 -6.28 -17.28 0.51
C GLU A 73 -6.22 -17.62 -0.99
N GLY A 74 -5.61 -16.73 -1.78
CA GLY A 74 -5.43 -16.90 -3.23
C GLY A 74 -6.71 -16.76 -4.06
N LYS A 75 -7.78 -16.19 -3.49
CA LYS A 75 -9.03 -15.92 -4.20
C LYS A 75 -9.33 -14.43 -4.20
N PRO A 76 -9.60 -13.82 -5.37
CA PRO A 76 -9.98 -12.42 -5.43
C PRO A 76 -11.34 -12.22 -4.75
N PHE A 77 -11.42 -11.22 -3.87
CA PHE A 77 -12.66 -10.89 -3.15
C PHE A 77 -13.05 -9.41 -3.26
N ALA A 78 -12.13 -8.53 -3.64
CA ALA A 78 -12.41 -7.11 -3.82
C ALA A 78 -11.50 -6.46 -4.85
N VAL A 79 -11.94 -5.30 -5.35
CA VAL A 79 -11.15 -4.39 -6.16
C VAL A 79 -11.16 -3.03 -5.48
N ALA A 80 -9.99 -2.42 -5.36
CA ALA A 80 -9.84 -1.04 -4.90
C ALA A 80 -9.39 -0.16 -6.07
N VAL A 81 -9.94 1.04 -6.13
CA VAL A 81 -9.52 2.09 -7.06
C VAL A 81 -9.25 3.33 -6.23
N GLY A 82 -8.04 3.86 -6.37
CA GLY A 82 -7.54 4.95 -5.57
C GLY A 82 -6.93 6.06 -6.41
N THR A 83 -6.74 7.19 -5.74
CA THR A 83 -5.92 8.29 -6.21
C THR A 83 -4.81 8.47 -5.20
N PHE A 84 -3.59 8.70 -5.66
CA PHE A 84 -2.44 8.95 -4.82
C PHE A 84 -1.74 10.24 -5.24
N ARG A 85 -0.88 10.72 -4.36
CA ARG A 85 0.06 11.80 -4.63
C ARG A 85 1.28 11.57 -3.78
N ASP A 86 2.42 12.04 -4.24
CA ASP A 86 3.61 12.07 -3.41
C ASP A 86 3.42 13.06 -2.25
N VAL A 87 3.81 12.63 -1.07
CA VAL A 87 3.82 13.46 0.13
C VAL A 87 5.19 13.34 0.82
N PRO A 88 5.67 14.40 1.48
CA PRO A 88 6.87 14.30 2.30
C PRO A 88 6.70 13.21 3.36
N THR A 89 7.68 12.31 3.47
CA THR A 89 7.70 11.29 4.52
C THR A 89 7.81 11.95 5.89
N PRO A 90 6.86 11.73 6.81
CA PRO A 90 6.97 12.26 8.16
C PRO A 90 8.16 11.59 8.89
N PRO A 91 8.91 12.33 9.73
CA PRO A 91 9.95 11.74 10.56
C PRO A 91 9.33 10.74 11.53
N ARG A 92 10.00 9.59 11.73
CA ARG A 92 9.59 8.56 12.69
C ARG A 92 9.57 9.18 14.09
N GLU A 93 8.42 9.17 14.77
CA GLU A 93 8.42 9.42 16.21
C GLU A 93 9.32 8.34 16.85
N ALA A 94 10.40 8.76 17.49
CA ALA A 94 11.20 7.86 18.29
C ALA A 94 10.30 7.32 19.39
N SER A 95 9.96 6.04 19.32
CA SER A 95 9.23 5.32 20.36
C SER A 95 9.87 5.64 21.71
N ARG A 96 9.13 6.31 22.60
CA ARG A 96 9.52 6.49 24.00
C ARG A 96 9.31 5.19 24.77
#